data_AF-A0A358Y9H4-F1
#
_entry.id   AF-A0A358Y9H4-F1
#
_cell.length_a   1.000
_cell.length_b   1.000
_cell.length_c   1.000
_cell.angle_alpha   90.00
_cell.angle_beta   90.00
_cell.angle_gamma   90.00
#
_symmetry.space_group_name_H-M   'P 1'
#
loop_
_entity.id
_entity.type
_entity.pdbx_description
1 polymer ?
#
loop_
_entity_poly.entity_id
_entity_poly.type
_entity_poly.pdbx_seq_one_letter_code
_entity_poly.pdbx_strand_id
1 'polypeptide(L)'
;MELGDVNCGVSTAKEIRKAINEFEKSGKFVVAYLSGEYVSQKTYYISSAANEVYGFPSTVFQWTGLGGEVMFYTGLLEKLDIEVEVIRGKNNDFKSAVEPFFRKEMSDSSRLQTKTYMNSIWSDICQDISKDKSISVEKLNNYADSLSLRRMQDAVKFKFINGVKYRDEVMHASP
;
A
#
# COMPACT_ATOMS: atom_id res chain seq x y z
N MET A 1 16.47 9.74 5.20
CA MET A 1 15.83 8.43 5.44
C MET A 1 15.97 7.61 4.18
N GLU A 2 16.59 6.44 4.27
CA GLU A 2 16.64 5.46 3.18
C GLU A 2 15.75 4.30 3.55
N LEU A 3 14.77 3.99 2.70
CA LEU A 3 13.84 2.89 2.92
C LEU A 3 14.02 1.85 1.82
N GLY A 4 14.34 0.62 2.22
CA GLY A 4 14.11 -0.55 1.39
C GLY A 4 12.64 -0.97 1.42
N ASP A 5 12.36 -2.22 1.06
CA ASP A 5 11.00 -2.74 1.23
C ASP A 5 10.69 -2.92 2.72
N VAL A 6 9.60 -2.30 3.17
CA VAL A 6 9.27 -2.22 4.59
C VAL A 6 8.39 -3.41 4.98
N ASN A 7 8.86 -4.28 5.86
CA ASN A 7 8.07 -5.42 6.35
C ASN A 7 7.23 -5.08 7.59
N CYS A 8 6.15 -4.32 7.41
CA CYS A 8 5.17 -4.04 8.47
C CYS A 8 3.72 -4.00 7.95
N GLY A 9 2.76 -4.02 8.88
CA GLY A 9 1.34 -3.81 8.58
C GLY A 9 1.00 -2.33 8.32
N VAL A 10 -0.15 -2.07 7.69
CA VAL A 10 -0.54 -0.69 7.30
C VAL A 10 -0.69 0.23 8.50
N SER A 11 -1.19 -0.26 9.65
CA SER A 11 -1.29 0.54 10.87
C SER A 11 0.09 0.98 11.38
N THR A 12 1.08 0.09 11.34
CA THR A 12 2.47 0.45 11.72
C THR A 12 3.05 1.46 10.73
N ALA A 13 2.80 1.30 9.43
CA ALA A 13 3.23 2.27 8.43
C ALA A 13 2.60 3.67 8.68
N LYS A 14 1.33 3.72 9.10
CA LYS A 14 0.63 4.97 9.46
C LYS A 14 1.24 5.64 10.69
N GLU A 15 1.60 4.88 11.72
CA GLU A 15 2.29 5.43 12.89
C GLU A 15 3.69 5.95 12.55
N ILE A 16 4.46 5.27 11.69
CA ILE A 16 5.75 5.77 11.21
C ILE A 16 5.57 7.07 10.42
N ARG A 17 4.61 7.12 9.49
CA ARG A 17 4.25 8.35 8.76
C ARG A 17 3.89 9.49 9.71
N LYS A 18 3.06 9.22 10.71
CA LYS A 18 2.66 10.21 11.71
C LYS A 18 3.88 10.75 12.48
N ALA A 19 4.80 9.88 12.89
CA ALA A 19 6.02 10.29 13.57
C ALA A 19 6.92 11.17 12.68
N ILE A 20 7.00 10.90 11.37
CA ILE A 20 7.69 11.76 10.40
C ILE A 20 7.03 13.15 10.36
N ASN A 21 5.71 13.20 10.17
CA ASN A 21 4.95 14.45 10.12
C ASN A 21 5.05 15.24 11.44
N GLU A 22 5.14 14.57 12.60
CA GLU A 22 5.36 15.21 13.89
C GLU A 22 6.79 15.73 14.05
N PHE A 23 7.79 14.99 13.56
CA PHE A 23 9.18 15.43 13.57
C PHE A 23 9.37 16.70 12.74
N GLU A 24 8.72 16.81 11.59
CA GLU A 24 8.80 18.01 10.74
C GLU A 24 8.27 19.28 11.44
N LYS A 25 7.28 19.15 12.35
CA LYS A 25 6.79 20.28 13.15
C LYS A 25 7.84 20.88 14.09
N SER A 26 8.94 20.16 14.35
CA SER A 26 10.08 20.70 15.10
C SER A 26 10.93 21.70 14.30
N GLY A 27 10.61 21.92 13.02
CA GLY A 27 11.36 22.79 12.11
C GLY A 27 12.55 22.11 11.44
N LYS A 28 12.75 20.80 11.68
CA LYS A 28 13.75 19.98 10.99
C LYS A 28 13.18 19.41 9.71
N PHE A 29 14.03 19.28 8.68
CA PHE A 29 13.64 18.71 7.40
C PHE A 29 13.87 17.19 7.35
N VAL A 30 13.07 16.49 6.57
CA VAL A 30 13.21 15.07 6.26
C VAL A 30 13.34 14.88 4.76
N VAL A 31 14.42 14.20 4.34
CA VAL A 31 14.60 13.73 2.97
C VAL A 31 14.43 12.22 2.95
N ALA A 32 13.60 11.69 2.06
CA ALA A 32 13.50 10.28 1.76
C ALA A 32 14.19 9.94 0.44
N TYR A 33 14.96 8.86 0.43
CA TYR A 33 15.58 8.34 -0.79
C TYR A 33 15.07 6.93 -1.06
N LEU A 34 14.54 6.75 -2.26
CA LEU A 34 13.92 5.54 -2.77
C LEU A 34 14.88 4.84 -3.74
N SER A 35 15.18 3.58 -3.48
CA SER A 35 16.14 2.80 -4.27
C SER A 35 15.80 1.31 -4.25
N GLY A 36 16.59 0.50 -4.95
CA GLY A 36 16.36 -0.93 -5.13
C GLY A 36 15.66 -1.24 -6.45
N GLU A 37 15.23 -2.49 -6.60
CA GLU A 37 14.58 -2.96 -7.83
C GLU A 37 13.20 -2.31 -8.03
N TYR A 38 12.44 -2.14 -6.95
CA TYR A 38 11.15 -1.46 -6.96
C TYR A 38 10.87 -0.72 -5.64
N VAL A 39 9.97 0.26 -5.70
CA VAL A 39 9.34 0.90 -4.54
C VAL A 39 7.94 0.35 -4.38
N SER A 40 7.67 -0.28 -3.24
CA SER A 40 6.33 -0.73 -2.90
C SER A 40 5.43 0.44 -2.52
N GLN A 41 4.12 0.28 -2.72
CA GLN A 41 3.11 1.27 -2.35
C GLN A 41 3.18 1.66 -0.87
N LYS A 42 3.55 0.71 0.00
CA LYS A 42 3.73 0.92 1.44
C LYS A 42 5.01 1.69 1.76
N THR A 43 6.13 1.38 1.11
CA THR A 43 7.36 2.17 1.21
C THR A 43 7.11 3.62 0.75
N TYR A 44 6.35 3.79 -0.33
CA TYR A 44 5.95 5.12 -0.78
C TYR A 44 5.01 5.83 0.20
N TYR A 45 4.03 5.12 0.77
CA TYR A 45 3.14 5.69 1.79
C TYR A 45 3.91 6.23 3.01
N ILE A 46 5.01 5.61 3.43
CA ILE A 46 5.83 6.15 4.52
C ILE A 46 6.67 7.34 4.02
N SER A 47 7.42 7.14 2.93
CA SER A 47 8.34 8.17 2.41
C SER A 47 7.67 9.45 1.94
N SER A 48 6.43 9.39 1.46
CA SER A 48 5.67 10.56 1.02
C SER A 48 5.29 11.53 2.15
N ALA A 49 5.52 11.15 3.40
CA ALA A 49 5.45 12.04 4.56
C ALA A 49 6.62 13.04 4.61
N ALA A 50 7.76 12.70 4.00
CA ALA A 50 8.96 13.53 4.01
C ALA A 50 8.81 14.78 3.14
N ASN A 51 9.43 15.89 3.56
CA ASN A 51 9.52 17.14 2.80
C ASN A 51 9.98 16.93 1.37
N GLU A 52 11.08 16.18 1.20
CA GLU A 52 11.61 15.83 -0.11
C GLU A 52 11.74 14.31 -0.27
N VAL A 53 11.42 13.83 -1.47
CA VAL A 53 11.55 12.44 -1.87
C VAL A 53 12.33 12.38 -3.17
N TYR A 54 13.41 11.62 -3.20
CA TYR A 54 14.20 11.37 -4.40
C TYR A 54 14.25 9.89 -4.72
N GLY A 55 14.38 9.55 -6.00
CA GLY A 55 14.40 8.17 -6.47
C GLY A 55 15.61 7.85 -7.34
N PHE A 56 16.13 6.63 -7.23
CA PHE A 56 17.17 6.11 -8.11
C PHE A 56 16.63 5.86 -9.53
N PRO A 57 17.34 6.24 -10.62
CA PRO A 57 16.81 6.21 -11.99
C PRO A 57 16.21 4.90 -12.47
N SER A 58 16.78 3.75 -12.09
CA SER A 58 16.36 2.44 -12.59
C SER A 58 15.35 1.73 -11.70
N THR A 59 14.93 2.34 -10.59
CA THR A 59 13.95 1.73 -9.69
C THR A 59 12.56 1.75 -10.32
N VAL A 60 11.83 0.65 -10.22
CA VAL A 60 10.43 0.54 -10.62
C VAL A 60 9.54 1.15 -9.54
N PHE A 61 8.45 1.82 -9.92
CA PHE A 61 7.49 2.37 -8.97
C PHE A 61 6.18 1.57 -9.01
N GLN A 62 5.76 1.01 -7.88
CA GLN A 62 4.51 0.27 -7.78
C GLN A 62 3.41 1.13 -7.14
N TRP A 63 2.42 1.51 -7.95
CA TRP A 63 1.21 2.19 -7.50
C TRP A 63 0.01 1.57 -8.21
N THR A 64 -0.70 0.68 -7.51
CA THR A 64 -1.66 -0.27 -8.13
C THR A 64 -2.98 -0.39 -7.36
N GLY A 65 -3.15 0.32 -6.25
CA GLY A 65 -4.32 0.16 -5.36
C GLY A 65 -4.17 -1.03 -4.42
N LEU A 66 -5.30 -1.49 -3.84
CA LEU A 66 -5.34 -2.65 -2.95
C LEU A 66 -6.15 -3.78 -3.58
N GLY A 67 -5.56 -4.97 -3.58
CA GLY A 67 -6.17 -6.23 -4.02
C GLY A 67 -6.04 -7.29 -2.93
N GLY A 68 -6.87 -8.31 -2.99
CA GLY A 68 -6.85 -9.43 -2.05
C GLY A 68 -7.43 -10.66 -2.71
N GLU A 69 -6.80 -11.80 -2.46
CA GLU A 69 -7.22 -13.10 -2.97
C GLU A 69 -7.44 -14.06 -1.80
N VAL A 70 -8.45 -14.90 -1.93
CA VAL A 70 -8.75 -15.94 -0.95
C VAL A 70 -8.86 -17.25 -1.72
N MET A 71 -8.02 -18.22 -1.36
CA MET A 71 -8.09 -19.56 -1.92
C MET A 71 -9.24 -20.34 -1.29
N PHE A 72 -9.93 -21.14 -2.11
CA PHE A 72 -10.98 -22.05 -1.67
C PHE A 72 -10.58 -23.49 -1.98
N TYR A 73 -10.61 -24.34 -0.96
CA TYR A 73 -10.08 -25.70 -1.00
C TYR A 73 -11.16 -26.77 -1.12
N THR A 74 -12.44 -26.41 -1.00
CA THR A 74 -13.55 -27.38 -1.02
C THR A 74 -13.49 -28.35 -2.20
N GLY A 75 -13.22 -27.85 -3.43
CA GLY A 75 -13.08 -28.72 -4.60
C GLY A 75 -11.85 -29.64 -4.58
N LEU A 76 -10.79 -29.29 -3.85
CA LEU A 76 -9.64 -30.17 -3.60
C LEU A 76 -9.99 -31.23 -2.54
N LEU A 77 -10.63 -30.81 -1.45
CA LEU A 77 -11.01 -31.68 -0.34
C LEU A 77 -12.02 -32.76 -0.77
N GLU A 78 -13.01 -32.37 -1.60
CA GLU A 78 -13.95 -33.30 -2.25
C GLU A 78 -13.23 -34.41 -3.05
N LYS A 79 -12.15 -34.06 -3.77
CA LYS A 79 -11.38 -35.04 -4.58
C LYS A 79 -10.51 -35.97 -3.74
N LEU A 80 -10.21 -35.58 -2.51
CA LEU A 80 -9.41 -36.35 -1.58
C LEU A 80 -10.28 -37.16 -0.61
N ASP A 81 -11.61 -37.15 -0.80
CA ASP A 81 -12.59 -37.75 0.12
C ASP A 81 -12.43 -37.23 1.57
N ILE A 82 -12.08 -35.95 1.73
CA ILE A 82 -11.95 -35.28 3.03
C ILE A 82 -13.21 -34.47 3.32
N GLU A 83 -13.91 -34.82 4.40
CA GLU A 83 -15.06 -34.08 4.91
C GLU A 83 -14.62 -33.08 6.01
N VAL A 84 -15.07 -31.83 5.89
CA VAL A 84 -14.80 -30.78 6.89
C VAL A 84 -16.08 -30.41 7.61
N GLU A 85 -16.15 -30.69 8.91
CA GLU A 85 -17.22 -30.21 9.76
C GLU A 85 -16.94 -28.78 10.25
N VAL A 86 -17.80 -27.84 9.86
CA VAL A 86 -17.69 -26.43 10.25
C VAL A 86 -18.74 -26.09 11.30
N ILE A 87 -18.30 -25.81 12.52
CA ILE A 87 -19.16 -25.29 13.59
C ILE A 87 -19.09 -23.76 13.59
N ARG A 88 -20.18 -23.13 13.15
CA ARG A 88 -20.34 -21.67 13.13
C ARG A 88 -21.66 -21.28 13.77
N GLY A 89 -21.62 -20.27 14.66
CA GLY A 89 -22.81 -19.77 15.33
C GLY A 89 -23.90 -19.29 14.36
N LYS A 90 -25.17 -19.42 14.76
CA LYS A 90 -26.31 -18.88 14.00
C LYS A 90 -26.13 -17.36 13.82
N ASN A 91 -26.48 -16.85 12.64
CA ASN A 91 -26.38 -15.43 12.26
C ASN A 91 -24.95 -14.85 12.33
N ASN A 92 -23.91 -15.68 12.21
CA ASN A 92 -22.51 -15.24 12.20
C ASN A 92 -21.98 -15.10 10.77
N ASP A 93 -22.66 -14.30 9.96
CA ASP A 93 -22.45 -14.22 8.51
C ASP A 93 -21.07 -13.65 8.12
N PHE A 94 -20.47 -12.85 9.01
CA PHE A 94 -19.17 -12.22 8.79
C PHE A 94 -17.99 -13.01 9.35
N LYS A 95 -18.20 -14.15 10.03
CA LYS A 95 -17.11 -15.06 10.39
C LYS A 95 -16.75 -15.93 9.18
N SER A 96 -15.99 -15.33 8.26
CA SER A 96 -15.67 -15.89 6.95
C SER A 96 -14.41 -16.74 6.90
N ALA A 97 -13.59 -16.77 7.97
CA ALA A 97 -12.33 -17.50 8.01
C ALA A 97 -12.45 -19.01 7.73
N VAL A 98 -13.65 -19.58 7.90
CA VAL A 98 -13.97 -20.99 7.62
C VAL A 98 -14.45 -21.23 6.19
N GLU A 99 -14.87 -20.18 5.46
CA GLU A 99 -15.43 -20.32 4.10
C GLU A 99 -14.54 -21.08 3.12
N PRO A 100 -13.21 -20.91 3.12
CA PRO A 100 -12.31 -21.68 2.25
C PRO A 100 -12.50 -23.20 2.30
N PHE A 101 -13.04 -23.74 3.39
CA PHE A 101 -13.12 -25.17 3.63
C PHE A 101 -14.48 -25.80 3.32
N PHE A 102 -15.54 -25.00 3.14
CA PHE A 102 -16.88 -25.51 2.83
C PHE A 102 -17.60 -24.76 1.70
N ARG A 103 -16.98 -23.71 1.14
CA ARG A 103 -17.47 -22.98 -0.04
C ARG A 103 -16.46 -23.07 -1.18
N LYS A 104 -16.88 -22.71 -2.39
CA LYS A 104 -15.99 -22.61 -3.57
C LYS A 104 -15.65 -21.15 -3.92
N GLU A 105 -16.28 -20.20 -3.23
CA GLU A 105 -16.11 -18.76 -3.40
C GLU A 105 -16.55 -17.99 -2.14
N MET A 106 -16.19 -16.71 -2.07
CA MET A 106 -16.58 -15.83 -0.96
C MET A 106 -18.09 -15.68 -0.90
N SER A 107 -18.67 -15.75 0.30
CA SER A 107 -20.04 -15.31 0.51
C SER A 107 -20.20 -13.81 0.27
N ASP A 108 -21.44 -13.34 0.06
CA ASP A 108 -21.75 -11.91 -0.07
C ASP A 108 -21.30 -11.11 1.15
N SER A 109 -21.51 -11.65 2.36
CA SER A 109 -21.09 -11.02 3.62
C SER A 109 -19.56 -10.92 3.73
N SER A 110 -18.84 -11.99 3.38
CA SER A 110 -17.37 -12.01 3.34
C SER A 110 -16.84 -11.00 2.33
N ARG A 111 -17.44 -10.94 1.14
CA ARG A 111 -17.08 -9.99 0.07
C ARG A 111 -17.35 -8.54 0.49
N LEU A 112 -18.50 -8.29 1.11
CA LEU A 112 -18.88 -6.96 1.60
C LEU A 112 -17.90 -6.46 2.67
N GLN A 113 -17.61 -7.29 3.69
CA GLN A 113 -16.66 -6.95 4.75
C GLN A 113 -15.28 -6.67 4.17
N THR A 114 -14.80 -7.54 3.27
CA THR A 114 -13.48 -7.41 2.64
C THR A 114 -13.35 -6.12 1.85
N LYS A 115 -14.32 -5.84 0.97
CA LYS A 115 -14.37 -4.58 0.22
C LYS A 115 -14.42 -3.36 1.14
N THR A 116 -15.20 -3.44 2.22
CA THR A 116 -15.39 -2.31 3.15
C THR A 116 -14.07 -1.90 3.80
N TYR A 117 -13.34 -2.82 4.42
CA TYR A 117 -12.09 -2.45 5.07
C TYR A 117 -10.99 -2.09 4.05
N MET A 118 -10.91 -2.78 2.91
CA MET A 118 -9.93 -2.46 1.87
C MET A 118 -10.14 -1.05 1.31
N ASN A 119 -11.39 -0.67 1.03
CA ASN A 119 -11.73 0.69 0.57
C ASN A 119 -11.40 1.74 1.63
N SER A 120 -11.67 1.45 2.90
CA SER A 120 -11.31 2.36 4.00
C SER A 120 -9.80 2.57 4.09
N ILE A 121 -9.02 1.49 4.02
CA ILE A 121 -7.55 1.58 4.08
C ILE A 121 -7.01 2.35 2.87
N TRP A 122 -7.51 2.07 1.66
CA TRP A 122 -7.08 2.77 0.46
C TRP A 122 -7.44 4.26 0.50
N SER A 123 -8.65 4.58 0.93
CA SER A 123 -9.10 5.97 1.12
C SER A 123 -8.18 6.73 2.08
N ASP A 124 -7.83 6.13 3.22
CA ASP A 124 -6.89 6.71 4.18
C ASP A 124 -5.52 6.99 3.55
N ILE A 125 -4.96 6.00 2.84
CA ILE A 125 -3.66 6.15 2.15
C ILE A 125 -3.70 7.32 1.16
N CYS A 126 -4.73 7.37 0.31
CA CYS A 126 -4.86 8.43 -0.69
C CYS A 126 -5.08 9.80 -0.05
N GLN A 127 -5.90 9.90 0.99
CA GLN A 127 -6.15 11.17 1.68
C GLN A 127 -4.89 11.70 2.36
N ASP A 128 -4.14 10.85 3.03
CA ASP A 128 -2.90 11.23 3.69
C ASP A 128 -1.84 11.70 2.68
N ILE A 129 -1.64 10.96 1.58
CA ILE A 129 -0.72 11.38 0.51
C ILE A 129 -1.20 12.68 -0.15
N SER A 130 -2.51 12.83 -0.34
CA SER A 130 -3.10 14.02 -0.96
C SER A 130 -2.78 15.29 -0.16
N LYS A 131 -2.87 15.21 1.17
CA LYS A 131 -2.51 16.31 2.08
C LYS A 131 -1.04 16.71 1.95
N ASP A 132 -0.14 15.75 1.88
CA ASP A 132 1.31 16.03 1.97
C ASP A 132 1.95 16.31 0.60
N LYS A 133 1.42 15.78 -0.51
CA LYS A 133 1.96 15.97 -1.87
C LYS A 133 1.13 16.85 -2.79
N SER A 134 -0.01 17.38 -2.33
CA SER A 134 -0.92 18.22 -3.14
C SER A 134 -1.37 17.55 -4.45
N ILE A 135 -1.49 16.21 -4.44
CA ILE A 135 -2.06 15.42 -5.54
C ILE A 135 -3.50 15.08 -5.14
N SER A 136 -4.50 15.34 -5.98
CA SER A 136 -5.88 15.00 -5.63
C SER A 136 -6.07 13.48 -5.49
N VAL A 137 -6.96 13.07 -4.58
CA VAL A 137 -7.35 11.65 -4.41
C VAL A 137 -7.83 11.04 -5.74
N GLU A 138 -8.56 11.81 -6.55
CA GLU A 138 -8.98 11.40 -7.89
C GLU A 138 -7.78 11.05 -8.80
N LYS A 139 -6.74 11.88 -8.82
CA LYS A 139 -5.52 11.60 -9.59
C LYS A 139 -4.79 10.38 -9.06
N LEU A 140 -4.68 10.25 -7.73
CA LEU A 140 -4.07 9.08 -7.10
C LEU A 140 -4.78 7.78 -7.52
N ASN A 141 -6.12 7.78 -7.54
CA ASN A 141 -6.92 6.65 -8.02
C ASN A 141 -6.68 6.41 -9.53
N ASN A 142 -6.78 7.45 -10.36
CA ASN A 142 -6.57 7.33 -11.80
C ASN A 142 -5.18 6.75 -12.14
N TYR A 143 -4.13 7.13 -11.41
CA TYR A 143 -2.78 6.59 -11.62
C TYR A 143 -2.69 5.10 -11.24
N ALA A 144 -3.39 4.67 -10.18
CA ALA A 144 -3.47 3.27 -9.80
C ALA A 144 -4.26 2.45 -10.83
N ASP A 145 -5.44 2.94 -11.23
CA ASP A 145 -6.35 2.24 -12.14
C ASP A 145 -5.77 2.12 -13.56
N SER A 146 -5.06 3.15 -14.03
CA SER A 146 -4.42 3.15 -15.35
C SER A 146 -3.03 2.52 -15.38
N LEU A 147 -2.46 2.19 -14.20
CA LEU A 147 -1.08 1.72 -14.05
C LEU A 147 -0.08 2.62 -14.77
N SER A 148 -0.29 3.93 -14.76
CA SER A 148 0.50 4.89 -15.53
C SER A 148 1.80 5.30 -14.83
N LEU A 149 1.91 5.07 -13.52
CA LEU A 149 3.11 5.27 -12.73
C LEU A 149 3.92 3.96 -12.67
N ARG A 150 4.99 3.86 -13.47
CA ARG A 150 5.85 2.65 -13.53
C ARG A 150 7.32 2.93 -13.36
N ARG A 151 7.80 4.05 -13.90
CA ARG A 151 9.20 4.48 -13.83
C ARG A 151 9.35 5.62 -12.83
N MET A 152 10.54 5.78 -12.26
CA MET A 152 10.83 6.91 -11.39
C MET A 152 10.62 8.27 -12.06
N GLN A 153 10.83 8.39 -13.38
CA GLN A 153 10.54 9.62 -14.11
C GLN A 153 9.02 9.93 -14.19
N ASP A 154 8.17 8.90 -14.22
CA ASP A 154 6.71 9.10 -14.14
C ASP A 154 6.34 9.67 -12.76
N ALA A 155 7.01 9.20 -11.70
CA ALA A 155 6.80 9.70 -10.34
C ALA A 155 7.12 11.20 -10.22
N VAL A 156 8.17 11.67 -10.89
CA VAL A 156 8.47 13.12 -10.98
C VAL A 156 7.40 13.85 -11.78
N LYS A 157 7.05 13.34 -12.96
CA LYS A 157 6.04 13.95 -13.85
C LYS A 157 4.69 14.11 -13.14
N PHE A 158 4.30 13.14 -12.32
CA PHE A 158 3.04 13.14 -11.57
C PHE A 158 3.17 13.73 -10.16
N LYS A 159 4.34 14.27 -9.80
CA LYS A 159 4.63 14.94 -8.52
C LYS A 159 4.59 14.03 -7.29
N PHE A 160 4.76 12.72 -7.47
CA PHE A 160 4.92 11.77 -6.36
C PHE A 160 6.26 11.99 -5.64
N ILE A 161 7.30 12.35 -6.39
CA ILE A 161 8.64 12.60 -5.86
C ILE A 161 9.21 13.90 -6.43
N ASN A 162 10.21 14.47 -5.74
CA ASN A 162 10.85 15.74 -6.07
C ASN A 162 11.83 15.61 -7.24
N GLY A 163 12.46 14.45 -7.40
CA GLY A 163 13.42 14.23 -8.48
C GLY A 163 13.95 12.82 -8.57
N VAL A 164 14.55 12.53 -9.71
CA VAL A 164 15.38 11.34 -9.90
C VAL A 164 16.84 11.76 -9.74
N LYS A 165 17.54 11.15 -8.77
CA LYS A 165 18.94 11.45 -8.44
C LYS A 165 19.65 10.19 -7.99
N TYR A 166 20.96 10.15 -8.16
CA TYR A 166 21.83 9.19 -7.48
C TYR A 166 21.98 9.57 -6.01
N ARG A 167 22.36 8.58 -5.20
CA ARG A 167 22.44 8.74 -3.74
C ARG A 167 23.43 9.82 -3.32
N ASP A 168 24.60 9.87 -3.97
CA ASP A 168 25.63 10.86 -3.74
C ASP A 168 25.15 12.27 -4.10
N GLU A 169 24.40 12.46 -5.19
CA GLU A 169 23.81 13.75 -5.56
C GLU A 169 22.84 14.28 -4.49
N VAL A 170 22.10 13.39 -3.82
CA VAL A 170 21.18 13.77 -2.72
C VAL A 170 21.96 14.17 -1.46
N MET A 171 23.01 13.41 -1.12
CA MET A 171 23.81 13.65 0.08
C MET A 171 24.61 14.97 0.01
N HIS A 172 25.07 15.37 -1.17
CA HIS A 172 25.82 16.63 -1.36
C HIS A 172 24.92 17.86 -1.55
N ALA A 173 23.64 17.65 -1.86
CA ALA A 173 22.66 18.74 -2.06
C ALA A 173 21.82 19.04 -0.82
N SER A 174 21.92 18.22 0.23
CA SER A 174 21.17 18.42 1.47
C SER A 174 21.83 19.55 2.29
N PRO A 175 21.05 20.51 2.81
CA PRO A 175 21.57 21.65 3.58
C PRO A 175 22.20 21.26 4.92
#